data_AF-M6FL36-F1
#
_entry.id   AF-M6FL36-F1
#
_cell.length_a   1.000
_cell.length_b   1.000
_cell.length_c   1.000
_cell.angle_alpha   90.00
_cell.angle_beta   90.00
_cell.angle_gamma   90.00
#
_symmetry.space_group_name_H-M   'P 1'
#
loop_
_entity.id
_entity.type
_entity.pdbx_description
1 polymer ?
#
loop_
_entity_poly.entity_id
_entity_poly.type
_entity_poly.pdbx_seq_one_letter_code
_entity_poly.pdbx_strand_id
1 'polypeptide(L)' 'MLVPREAPYNRIHLKNMLELHDAGGIILPASPGFYQMPKTLEDLGDFISERIFRLLGMELDLYPRWTPRNSLEIDGK' A
#
# COMPACT_ATOMS: atom_id res chain seq x y z
N MET A 1 9.01 -3.43 -9.80
CA MET A 1 7.72 -3.02 -9.18
C MET A 1 7.13 -1.91 -10.02
N LEU A 2 5.83 -1.94 -10.27
CA LEU A 2 5.07 -0.93 -11.00
C LEU A 2 3.97 -0.36 -10.11
N VAL A 3 3.82 0.97 -10.10
CA VAL A 3 2.83 1.69 -9.30
C VAL A 3 1.79 2.35 -10.22
N PRO A 4 0.80 1.60 -10.75
CA PRO A 4 -0.16 2.16 -11.70
C PRO A 4 -1.12 3.15 -11.03
N ARG A 5 -1.44 4.23 -11.75
CA ARG A 5 -2.45 5.22 -11.38
C ARG A 5 -3.42 5.41 -12.54
N GLU A 6 -4.48 4.62 -12.55
CA GLU A 6 -5.56 4.70 -13.54
C GLU A 6 -6.87 4.18 -12.93
N ALA A 7 -8.00 4.70 -13.38
CA ALA A 7 -9.33 4.18 -13.08
C ALA A 7 -10.35 4.68 -14.14
N PRO A 8 -11.13 3.79 -14.77
CA PRO A 8 -11.17 2.34 -14.60
C PRO A 8 -10.03 1.62 -15.35
N TYR A 9 -9.70 0.41 -14.91
CA TYR A 9 -8.82 -0.46 -15.69
C TYR A 9 -9.59 -1.10 -16.85
N ASN A 10 -9.05 -0.97 -18.07
CA ASN A 10 -9.54 -1.71 -19.22
C ASN A 10 -8.84 -3.09 -19.32
N ARG A 11 -9.28 -3.91 -20.28
CA ARG A 11 -8.74 -5.26 -20.50
C ARG A 11 -7.23 -5.28 -20.77
N ILE A 12 -6.69 -4.26 -21.45
CA ILE A 12 -5.27 -4.16 -21.78
C ILE A 12 -4.47 -3.90 -20.51
N HIS A 13 -4.91 -2.97 -19.65
CA HIS A 13 -4.26 -2.68 -18.36
C HIS A 13 -4.16 -3.96 -17.52
N LEU A 14 -5.27 -4.69 -17.39
CA LEU A 14 -5.33 -5.91 -16.57
C LEU A 14 -4.44 -7.03 -17.11
N LYS A 15 -4.44 -7.25 -18.44
CA LYS A 15 -3.56 -8.25 -19.07
C LYS A 15 -2.10 -7.93 -18.86
N ASN A 16 -1.69 -6.68 -19.10
CA ASN A 16 -0.30 -6.27 -18.94
C ASN A 16 0.15 -6.36 -17.47
N MET A 17 -0.71 -5.99 -16.52
CA MET A 17 -0.41 -6.13 -15.10
C MET A 17 -0.30 -7.59 -14.66
N LEU A 18 -1.14 -8.47 -15.21
CA LEU A 18 -1.06 -9.92 -14.95
C LEU A 18 0.21 -10.53 -15.53
N GLU A 19 0.53 -10.25 -16.79
CA GLU A 19 1.77 -10.73 -17.42
C GLU A 19 3.02 -10.26 -16.67
N LEU A 20 3.04 -8.99 -16.25
CA LEU A 20 4.13 -8.46 -15.42
C LEU A 20 4.20 -9.16 -14.05
N HIS A 21 3.05 -9.45 -13.43
CA HIS A 21 2.99 -10.19 -12.17
C HIS A 21 3.56 -11.60 -12.31
N ASP A 22 3.14 -12.33 -13.35
CA ASP A 22 3.58 -13.70 -13.62
C ASP A 22 5.10 -13.76 -13.93
N ALA A 23 5.67 -12.68 -14.47
CA ALA A 23 7.11 -12.52 -14.68
C ALA A 23 7.91 -12.14 -13.40
N GLY A 24 7.26 -12.09 -12.23
CA GLY A 24 7.88 -11.73 -10.94
C GLY A 24 7.83 -10.24 -10.62
N GLY A 25 7.11 -9.44 -11.40
CA GLY A 25 6.86 -8.04 -11.12
C GLY A 25 5.87 -7.84 -9.98
N ILE A 26 6.10 -6.82 -9.15
CA ILE A 26 5.14 -6.39 -8.12
C ILE A 26 4.24 -5.30 -8.69
N ILE A 27 2.92 -5.49 -8.61
CA ILE A 27 1.91 -4.50 -8.96
C ILE A 27 1.38 -3.86 -7.66
N LEU A 28 1.63 -2.56 -7.49
CA LEU A 28 1.18 -1.79 -6.32
C LEU A 28 0.39 -0.57 -6.81
N PRO A 29 -0.93 -0.64 -7.02
CA PRO A 29 -1.67 0.52 -7.49
C PRO A 29 -1.57 1.70 -6.51
N ALA A 30 -1.54 2.93 -7.04
CA ALA A 30 -1.59 4.18 -6.26
C ALA A 30 -3.00 4.41 -5.67
N SER A 31 -3.46 3.45 -4.87
CA SER A 31 -4.77 3.38 -4.25
C SER A 31 -4.59 3.41 -2.72
N PRO A 32 -4.37 4.59 -2.12
CA PRO A 32 -4.08 4.70 -0.70
C PRO A 32 -5.27 4.30 0.17
N GLY A 33 -5.00 3.67 1.32
CA GLY A 33 -6.01 3.28 2.29
C GLY A 33 -6.34 4.42 3.26
N PHE A 34 -7.60 4.49 3.72
CA PHE A 34 -8.07 5.53 4.64
C PHE A 34 -8.10 5.09 6.12
N TYR A 35 -7.65 3.87 6.43
CA TYR A 35 -7.73 3.31 7.78
C TYR A 35 -6.81 3.99 8.81
N GLN A 36 -5.84 4.80 8.35
CA GLN A 36 -5.00 5.64 9.20
C GLN A 36 -5.60 7.03 9.46
N MET A 37 -6.82 7.30 8.97
CA MET A 37 -7.51 8.59 9.09
C MET A 37 -6.63 9.80 8.67
N PRO A 38 -6.15 9.82 7.40
CA PRO A 38 -5.28 10.88 6.89
C PRO A 38 -5.94 12.26 7.04
N LYS A 39 -5.13 13.27 7.34
CA LYS A 39 -5.51 14.67 7.50
C LYS A 39 -5.13 15.52 6.30
N THR A 40 -4.12 15.09 5.55
CA THR A 40 -3.56 15.83 4.42
C THR A 40 -3.51 14.95 3.16
N LEU A 41 -3.24 15.56 2.00
CA LEU A 41 -3.01 14.81 0.76
C LEU A 41 -1.62 14.15 0.79
N GLU A 42 -0.67 14.79 1.45
CA GLU A 42 0.67 14.29 1.72
C GLU A 42 0.60 12.96 2.49
N ASP A 43 -0.30 12.85 3.47
CA ASP A 43 -0.53 11.61 4.22
C ASP A 43 -0.91 10.42 3.31
N LEU A 44 -1.68 10.67 2.25
CA LEU A 44 -2.05 9.66 1.26
C LEU A 44 -0.86 9.29 0.35
N GLY A 45 0.02 10.25 0.07
CA GLY A 45 1.27 10.01 -0.66
C GLY A 45 2.28 9.21 0.17
N ASP A 46 2.40 9.54 1.45
CA ASP A 46 3.25 8.84 2.41
C ASP A 46 2.80 7.40 2.60
N PHE A 47 1.49 7.14 2.62
CA PHE A 47 0.95 5.78 2.66
C PHE A 47 1.49 4.89 1.53
N ILE A 48 1.46 5.39 0.30
CA ILE A 48 1.96 4.64 -0.86
C ILE A 48 3.49 4.54 -0.81
N SER A 49 4.16 5.63 -0.41
CA SER A 49 5.62 5.67 -0.27
C SER A 49 6.10 4.63 0.74
N GLU A 50 5.52 4.57 1.95
CA GLU A 50 5.85 3.57 2.97
C GLU A 50 5.72 2.15 2.39
N ARG A 51 4.65 1.88 1.63
CA ARG A 51 4.44 0.57 1.01
C ARG A 51 5.52 0.23 -0.03
N ILE A 52 5.95 1.21 -0.83
CA ILE A 52 7.06 1.07 -1.79
C ILE A 52 8.35 0.71 -1.04
N PHE A 53 8.72 1.50 -0.03
CA PHE A 53 9.96 1.29 0.72
C PHE A 53 9.96 -0.07 1.43
N ARG A 54 8.83 -0.48 2.00
CA ARG A 54 8.68 -1.81 2.62
C ARG A 54 8.87 -2.95 1.63
N LEU A 55 8.36 -2.83 0.41
CA LEU A 55 8.58 -3.84 -0.65
C LEU A 55 10.02 -3.87 -1.15
N LEU A 56 10.78 -2.79 -0.96
CA LEU A 56 12.22 -2.72 -1.21
C LEU A 56 13.07 -3.22 -0.02
N GLY A 57 12.45 -3.68 1.06
CA GLY A 57 13.17 -4.14 2.25
C GLY A 57 13.67 -3.02 3.16
N MET A 58 13.19 -1.79 2.98
CA MET A 58 13.49 -0.65 3.85
C MET A 58 12.31 -0.39 4.79
N GLU A 59 12.58 -0.38 6.10
CA GLU A 59 11.58 0.05 7.07
C GLU A 59 11.58 1.58 7.17
N LEU A 60 10.43 2.18 6.90
CA LEU A 60 10.14 3.57 7.18
C LEU A 60 9.13 3.64 8.32
N ASP A 61 9.42 4.47 9.32
CA ASP A 61 8.50 4.77 10.42
C ASP A 61 7.77 6.09 10.14
N LEU A 62 7.09 6.16 8.99
CA LEU A 62 6.27 7.32 8.62
C LEU A 62 4.89 7.27 9.27
N TYR A 63 4.37 6.07 9.56
CA TYR A 63 3.09 5.86 10.21
C TYR A 63 3.12 4.73 11.24
N PRO A 64 2.31 4.83 12.31
CA PRO A 64 2.10 3.70 13.20
C PRO A 64 1.49 2.53 12.43
N ARG A 65 2.09 1.34 12.62
CA ARG A 65 1.61 0.10 12.03
C ARG A 65 0.15 -0.13 12.43
N TRP A 66 -0.67 -0.57 11.48
CA TRP A 66 -2.02 -1.02 11.82
C TRP A 66 -1.93 -2.11 12.87
N THR A 67 -2.53 -1.86 14.03
CA THR A 67 -2.59 -2.80 15.14
C THR A 67 -4.07 -3.12 15.38
N PRO A 68 -4.50 -4.39 15.34
CA PRO A 68 -5.89 -4.76 15.59
C PRO A 68 -6.33 -4.25 16.96
N ARG A 69 -7.54 -3.68 17.04
CA ARG A 69 -8.09 -3.11 18.29
C ARG A 69 -8.08 -4.09 19.49
N ASN A 70 -8.17 -5.39 19.24
CA ASN A 70 -8.21 -6.42 20.27
C ASN A 70 -6.83 -6.83 20.80
N SER A 71 -5.74 -6.30 20.27
CA SER A 71 -4.39 -6.57 20.79
C SER A 71 -4.07 -5.78 22.08
N LEU A 72 -4.90 -4.79 22.42
CA LEU A 72 -4.76 -3.99 23.64
C LEU A 72 -5.44 -4.62 24.87
N GLU A 73 -6.22 -5.69 24.71
CA GLU A 73 -6.91 -6.36 25.82
C GLU A 73 -6.12 -7.55 26.41
N ILE A 74 -5.03 -7.99 25.76
CA ILE A 74 -4.28 -9.19 26.20
C ILE A 74 -3.04 -8.81 27.03
N ASP A 75 -2.54 -7.57 26.95
CA ASP A 75 -1.39 -7.08 27.73
C ASP A 75 -1.79 -6.05 28.80
N GLY A 76 -2.53 -6.53 29.81
CA GLY A 76 -2.44 -6.00 31.17
C GLY A 76 -3.52 -5.00 31.62
N LYS A 77 -4.31 -5.46 32.61
CA LYS A 77 -5.34 -4.78 33.42
C LYS A 77 -6.77 -4.76 32.88
#